data_AF-A0AAD9I398-F1
#
_entry.id   AF-A0AAD9I398-F1
#
_cell.length_a   1.000
_cell.length_b   1.000
_cell.length_c   1.000
_cell.angle_alpha   90.00
_cell.angle_beta   90.00
_cell.angle_gamma   90.00
#
_symmetry.space_group_name_H-M   'P 1'
#
loop_
_entity.id
_entity.type
_entity.pdbx_description
1 polymer ?
#
loop_
_entity_poly.entity_id
_entity_poly.type
_entity_poly.pdbx_seq_one_letter_code
_entity_poly.pdbx_strand_id
1 'polypeptide(L)'
;MRLFAFVLAALAVVSGVFAVDVQKSVIVSYSSTTPDSVLDQAKQAIEEGGGVILHEYKLIRGFAAKMGEKLLDSITTWGKDHNVVIEEDQSDKGLNQQVFEFTSSEMNNPSE
;
A
#
# COMPACT_ATOMS: atom_id res chain seq x y z
N MET A 1 -34.07 -17.11 32.26
CA MET A 1 -32.74 -17.62 31.81
C MET A 1 -32.80 -18.16 30.37
N ARG A 2 -33.34 -17.41 29.39
CA ARG A 2 -33.39 -17.85 27.97
C ARG A 2 -33.21 -16.70 26.97
N LEU A 3 -33.48 -15.45 27.37
CA LEU A 3 -33.28 -14.27 26.54
C LEU A 3 -31.81 -13.82 26.46
N PHE A 4 -31.00 -14.12 27.48
CA PHE A 4 -29.56 -13.81 27.47
C PHE A 4 -28.75 -14.64 26.47
N ALA A 5 -29.21 -15.86 26.14
CA ALA A 5 -28.53 -16.73 25.18
C ALA A 5 -28.60 -16.17 23.74
N PHE A 6 -29.67 -15.44 23.41
CA PHE A 6 -29.82 -14.82 22.08
C PHE A 6 -28.96 -13.56 21.92
N VAL A 7 -28.70 -12.82 23.00
CA VAL A 7 -27.83 -11.62 22.96
C VAL A 7 -26.36 -11.99 22.76
N LEU A 8 -25.90 -13.09 23.36
CA LEU A 8 -24.54 -13.62 23.17
C LEU A 8 -24.30 -14.20 21.77
N ALA A 9 -25.32 -14.80 21.15
CA ALA A 9 -25.21 -15.33 19.78
C ALA A 9 -25.18 -14.21 18.70
N ALA A 10 -25.81 -13.06 18.97
CA ALA A 10 -25.85 -11.93 18.03
C ALA A 10 -24.52 -11.15 17.96
N LEU A 11 -23.64 -11.27 18.96
CA LEU A 11 -22.39 -10.51 19.03
C LEU A 11 -21.19 -11.20 18.33
N ALA A 12 -21.38 -12.42 17.82
CA ALA A 12 -20.30 -13.25 17.28
C ALA A 12 -20.02 -13.04 15.76
N VAL A 13 -20.70 -12.12 15.08
CA VAL A 13 -20.63 -11.98 13.61
C VAL A 13 -20.11 -10.62 13.16
N VAL A 14 -19.01 -10.12 13.72
CA VAL A 14 -18.26 -9.01 13.08
C VAL A 14 -16.76 -9.14 13.36
N SER A 15 -16.14 -10.25 12.95
CA SER A 15 -14.71 -10.25 12.64
C SER A 15 -14.56 -9.81 11.18
N GLY A 16 -14.84 -8.52 10.95
CA GLY A 16 -14.53 -7.88 9.68
C GLY A 16 -13.02 -7.87 9.51
N VAL A 17 -12.52 -8.69 8.59
CA VAL A 17 -11.14 -8.58 8.09
C VAL A 17 -11.07 -7.23 7.39
N PHE A 18 -10.60 -6.21 8.09
CA PHE A 18 -10.11 -5.01 7.44
C PHE A 18 -8.91 -5.46 6.64
N ALA A 19 -9.08 -5.61 5.32
CA ALA A 19 -7.95 -5.69 4.42
C ALA A 19 -7.17 -4.39 4.60
N VAL A 20 -6.06 -4.46 5.35
CA VAL A 20 -5.08 -3.38 5.37
C VAL A 20 -4.58 -3.29 3.94
N ASP A 21 -5.03 -2.28 3.21
CA ASP A 21 -4.55 -2.03 1.85
C ASP A 21 -3.05 -1.76 1.97
N VAL A 22 -2.24 -2.75 1.53
CA VAL A 22 -0.78 -2.70 1.67
C VAL A 22 -0.29 -1.67 0.66
N GLN A 23 -0.12 -0.44 1.13
CA GLN A 23 0.44 0.64 0.34
C GLN A 23 1.97 0.52 0.31
N LYS A 24 2.54 0.54 -0.90
CA LYS A 24 3.98 0.52 -1.14
C LYS A 24 4.48 1.92 -1.47
N SER A 25 5.68 2.24 -1.00
CA SER A 25 6.42 3.41 -1.47
C SER A 25 7.18 3.03 -2.73
N VAL A 26 7.01 3.79 -3.81
CA VAL A 26 7.72 3.58 -5.06
C VAL A 26 8.25 4.88 -5.63
N ILE A 27 9.31 4.77 -6.41
CA ILE A 27 9.81 5.83 -7.27
C ILE A 27 9.41 5.49 -8.70
N VAL A 28 8.66 6.39 -9.33
CA VAL A 28 8.27 6.29 -10.73
C VAL A 28 9.12 7.26 -11.53
N SER A 29 9.84 6.75 -12.52
CA SER A 29 10.67 7.56 -13.41
C SER A 29 10.31 7.32 -14.88
N TYR A 30 10.40 8.38 -15.68
CA TYR A 30 10.06 8.40 -17.09
C TYR A 30 11.25 8.87 -17.93
N SER A 31 11.20 8.57 -19.24
CA SER A 31 12.13 9.12 -20.23
C SER A 31 12.14 10.65 -20.23
N SER A 32 13.27 11.25 -20.61
CA SER A 32 13.41 12.70 -20.81
C SER A 32 12.45 13.26 -21.86
N THR A 33 11.97 12.42 -22.78
CA THR A 33 11.06 12.77 -23.87
C THR A 33 9.57 12.66 -23.51
N THR A 34 9.24 12.19 -22.31
CA THR A 34 7.85 11.99 -21.90
C THR A 34 7.17 13.35 -21.66
N PRO A 35 6.03 13.64 -22.33
CA PRO A 35 5.29 14.89 -22.15
C PRO A 35 4.80 15.08 -20.70
N ASP A 36 4.75 16.34 -20.24
CA ASP A 36 4.26 16.67 -18.89
C ASP A 36 2.83 16.16 -18.65
N SER A 37 1.98 16.13 -19.68
CA SER A 37 0.61 15.62 -19.60
C SER A 37 0.52 14.16 -19.14
N VAL A 38 1.52 13.33 -19.48
CA VAL A 38 1.56 11.92 -19.06
C VAL A 38 1.95 11.81 -17.59
N LEU A 39 2.86 12.67 -17.11
CA LEU A 39 3.23 12.74 -15.70
C LEU A 39 2.05 13.21 -14.86
N ASP A 40 1.35 14.25 -15.32
CA ASP A 40 0.18 14.78 -14.62
C ASP A 40 -0.96 13.77 -14.58
N GLN A 41 -1.22 13.06 -15.69
CA GLN A 41 -2.19 11.97 -15.71
C GLN A 41 -1.82 10.85 -14.71
N ALA A 42 -0.54 10.49 -14.63
CA ALA A 42 -0.08 9.46 -13.69
C ALA A 42 -0.27 9.91 -12.24
N LYS A 43 0.08 11.16 -11.90
CA LYS A 43 -0.14 11.72 -10.56
C LYS A 43 -1.61 11.76 -10.19
N GLN A 44 -2.45 12.24 -11.11
CA GLN A 44 -3.89 12.31 -10.89
C GLN A 44 -4.49 10.92 -10.63
N ALA A 45 -4.10 9.91 -11.41
CA ALA A 45 -4.58 8.56 -11.21
C ALA A 45 -4.14 7.94 -9.87
N ILE A 46 -2.97 8.32 -9.36
CA ILE A 46 -2.50 7.92 -8.02
C ILE A 46 -3.40 8.54 -6.95
N GLU A 47 -3.67 9.83 -7.04
CA GLU A 47 -4.54 10.55 -6.10
C GLU A 47 -5.97 10.03 -6.12
N GLU A 48 -6.55 9.81 -7.31
CA GLU A 48 -7.88 9.21 -7.50
C GLU A 48 -7.97 7.78 -6.96
N GLY A 49 -6.85 7.05 -7.03
CA GLY A 49 -6.70 5.71 -6.47
C GLY A 49 -6.55 5.68 -4.94
N GLY A 50 -6.48 6.83 -4.27
CA GLY A 50 -6.22 6.93 -2.83
C GLY A 50 -4.75 6.78 -2.44
N GLY A 51 -3.84 6.89 -3.41
CA GLY A 51 -2.41 7.03 -3.18
C GLY A 51 -2.01 8.48 -2.89
N VAL A 52 -0.75 8.68 -2.52
CA VAL A 52 -0.19 9.98 -2.12
C VAL A 52 1.13 10.21 -2.83
N ILE A 53 1.30 11.36 -3.47
CA ILE A 53 2.60 11.80 -3.99
C ILE A 53 3.45 12.30 -2.83
N LEU A 54 4.63 11.71 -2.65
CA LEU A 54 5.56 12.03 -1.57
C LEU A 54 6.53 13.14 -1.99
N HIS A 55 7.08 13.03 -3.20
CA HIS A 55 8.08 13.96 -3.70
C HIS A 55 8.08 13.99 -5.22
N GLU A 56 8.25 15.17 -5.82
CA GLU A 56 8.46 15.30 -7.26
C GLU A 56 9.93 15.61 -7.55
N TYR A 57 10.55 14.82 -8.42
CA TYR A 57 11.93 15.03 -8.82
C TYR A 57 11.99 15.89 -10.08
N LYS A 58 12.74 16.99 -10.02
CA LYS A 58 12.97 17.87 -11.18
C LYS A 58 14.13 17.40 -12.07
N LEU A 59 15.09 16.68 -11.48
CA LEU A 59 16.32 16.24 -12.16
C LEU A 59 16.09 14.96 -12.99
N ILE A 60 15.31 14.04 -12.44
CA ILE A 60 14.83 12.83 -13.12
C ILE A 60 13.33 13.03 -13.32
N ARG A 61 12.81 12.96 -14.55
CA ARG A 61 11.39 13.21 -14.83
C ARG A 61 10.55 12.12 -14.16
N GLY A 62 10.15 12.34 -12.91
CA GLY A 62 9.61 11.30 -12.05
C GLY A 62 9.21 11.82 -10.68
N PHE A 63 8.59 10.95 -9.90
CA PHE A 63 8.08 11.26 -8.56
C PHE A 63 8.10 10.02 -7.67
N ALA A 64 8.22 10.24 -6.36
CA ALA A 64 7.99 9.24 -5.34
C ALA A 64 6.51 9.27 -4.93
N ALA A 65 5.88 8.11 -4.81
CA ALA A 65 4.48 7.97 -4.44
C ALA A 65 4.27 6.77 -3.52
N LYS A 66 3.28 6.88 -2.64
CA LYS A 66 2.78 5.78 -1.82
C LYS A 66 1.41 5.37 -2.33
N MET A 67 1.24 4.11 -2.74
CA MET A 67 -0.01 3.61 -3.33
C MET A 67 -0.16 2.10 -3.19
N GLY A 68 -1.40 1.61 -3.30
CA GLY A 68 -1.70 0.17 -3.24
C GLY A 68 -1.15 -0.61 -4.44
N GLU A 69 -0.90 -1.91 -4.26
CA GLU A 69 -0.37 -2.81 -5.30
C GLU A 69 -1.19 -2.78 -6.60
N LYS A 70 -2.52 -2.68 -6.49
CA LYS A 70 -3.43 -2.63 -7.63
C LYS A 70 -3.19 -1.40 -8.53
N LEU A 71 -2.76 -0.28 -7.96
CA LEU A 71 -2.42 0.94 -8.72
C LEU A 71 -1.08 0.80 -9.42
N LEU A 72 -0.12 0.08 -8.82
CA LEU A 72 1.18 -0.20 -9.45
C LEU A 72 1.02 -0.94 -10.78
N ASP A 73 0.17 -1.96 -10.82
CA ASP A 73 -0.11 -2.71 -12.06
C ASP A 73 -0.72 -1.81 -13.15
N SER A 74 -1.60 -0.89 -12.75
CA SER A 74 -2.27 0.05 -13.64
C SER A 74 -1.28 1.04 -14.26
N ILE A 75 -0.41 1.64 -13.43
CA ILE A 75 0.61 2.60 -13.86
C ILE A 75 1.68 1.91 -14.71
N THR A 76 2.08 0.69 -14.35
CA THR A 76 2.99 -0.12 -15.17
C THR A 76 2.40 -0.35 -16.55
N THR A 77 1.10 -0.65 -16.62
CA THR A 77 0.40 -0.86 -17.90
C THR A 77 0.34 0.40 -18.75
N TRP A 78 0.04 1.56 -18.15
CA TRP A 78 -0.01 2.85 -18.87
C TRP A 78 1.35 3.38 -19.27
N GLY A 79 2.39 3.09 -18.48
CA GLY A 79 3.74 3.55 -18.72
C GLY A 79 4.57 2.66 -19.64
N LYS A 80 4.04 1.51 -20.10
CA LYS A 80 4.72 0.60 -21.06
C LYS A 80 5.18 1.32 -22.31
N ASP A 81 4.35 2.23 -22.83
CA ASP A 81 4.66 2.99 -24.05
C ASP A 81 5.64 4.15 -23.80
N HIS A 82 5.93 4.45 -22.54
CA HIS A 82 6.78 5.58 -22.10
C HIS A 82 8.05 5.16 -21.36
N ASN A 83 8.41 3.87 -21.43
CA ASN A 83 9.57 3.29 -20.74
C ASN A 83 9.59 3.65 -19.25
N VAL A 84 8.44 3.48 -18.57
CA VAL A 84 8.34 3.75 -17.13
C VAL A 84 9.20 2.76 -16.36
N VAL A 85 10.00 3.27 -15.43
CA VAL A 85 10.75 2.46 -14.48
C VAL A 85 10.16 2.72 -13.11
N ILE A 86 9.63 1.66 -12.49
CA ILE A 86 9.05 1.70 -11.16
C ILE A 86 9.96 0.91 -10.22
N GLU A 87 10.50 1.59 -9.23
CA GLU A 87 11.39 0.99 -8.22
C GLU A 87 10.67 1.02 -6.86
N GLU A 88 10.60 -0.13 -6.19
CA GLU A 88 10.10 -0.20 -4.81
C GLU A 88 11.12 0.44 -3.87
N ASP A 89 10.72 1.49 -3.16
CA ASP A 89 11.54 2.12 -2.14
C ASP A 89 11.51 1.25 -0.88
N GLN A 90 12.57 0.46 -0.68
CA GLN A 90 12.67 -0.53 0.41
C GLN A 90 13.18 0.06 1.72
N SER A 91 12.82 1.30 2.03
CA SER A 91 13.26 1.94 3.26
C SER A 91 12.77 1.23 4.55
N ASP A 92 11.68 0.45 4.51
CA ASP A 92 11.02 -0.05 5.73
C ASP A 92 10.67 -1.56 5.78
N LYS A 93 11.39 -2.44 5.09
CA LYS A 93 11.20 -3.90 5.29
C LYS A 93 11.71 -4.40 6.66
N GLY A 94 12.42 -3.57 7.42
CA GLY A 94 13.02 -3.95 8.71
C GLY A 94 12.16 -3.77 9.96
N LEU A 95 11.06 -3.01 9.91
CA LEU A 95 10.38 -2.56 11.15
C LEU A 95 9.00 -3.16 11.38
N ASN A 96 8.26 -3.56 10.34
CA ASN A 96 6.88 -4.05 10.50
C ASN A 96 6.75 -5.57 10.69
N GLN A 97 7.78 -6.35 10.35
CA GLN A 97 7.74 -7.81 10.52
C GLN A 97 8.12 -8.24 11.94
N GLN A 98 9.04 -7.51 12.59
CA GLN A 98 9.41 -7.78 13.98
C GLN A 98 8.27 -7.48 14.96
N VAL A 99 7.48 -6.42 14.75
CA VAL A 99 6.38 -6.08 15.67
C VAL A 99 5.30 -7.18 15.70
N PHE A 100 5.10 -7.92 14.60
CA PHE A 100 4.11 -9.00 14.52
C PHE A 100 4.61 -10.34 15.10
N GLU A 101 5.92 -10.60 15.07
CA GLU A 101 6.52 -11.79 15.68
C GLU A 101 6.66 -11.68 17.20
N PHE A 102 6.87 -10.46 17.74
CA PHE A 102 6.95 -10.24 19.19
C PHE A 102 5.63 -10.56 19.91
N THR A 103 4.47 -10.24 19.32
CA THR A 103 3.17 -10.50 19.97
C THR A 103 2.75 -11.97 19.96
N SER A 104 3.37 -12.82 19.13
CA SER A 104 3.03 -14.25 19.04
C SER A 104 3.87 -15.14 19.95
N SER A 105 5.09 -14.70 20.31
CA SER A 105 6.00 -15.48 21.18
C SER A 105 5.60 -15.42 22.66
N GLU A 106 4.97 -14.32 23.11
CA GLU A 106 4.65 -14.11 24.52
C GLU A 106 3.36 -14.82 25.02
N MET A 107 2.55 -15.41 24.12
CA MET A 107 1.30 -16.10 24.49
C MET A 107 1.42 -17.62 24.64
N ASN A 108 2.58 -18.23 24.38
CA ASN A 108 2.71 -19.70 24.38
C ASN A 108 3.66 -20.28 25.44
N ASN A 109 3.87 -19.54 26.54
CA ASN A 109 4.51 -20.10 27.73
C ASN A 109 3.42 -20.49 28.75
N PRO A 110 2.92 -21.75 28.76
CA PRO A 110 2.17 -22.22 29.91
C PRO A 110 3.12 -22.25 31.11
N SER A 111 2.84 -21.39 32.08
CA SER A 111 3.41 -21.49 33.42
C SER A 111 3.26 -22.92 33.94
N GLU A 112 4.36 -23.43 34.49
CA GLU A 112 4.57 -24.70 35.20
C GLU A 112 3.33 -25.48 35.68
#